data_AF-A0A7S2KK72-F1
#
_entry.id   AF-A0A7S2KK72-F1
#
_cell.length_a   1.000
_cell.length_b   1.000
_cell.length_c   1.000
_cell.angle_alpha   90.00
_cell.angle_beta   90.00
_cell.angle_gamma   90.00
#
_symmetry.space_group_name_H-M   'P 1'
#
loop_
_entity.id
_entity.type
_entity.pdbx_description
1 polymer ?
#
loop_
_entity_poly.entity_id
_entity_poly.type
_entity_poly.pdbx_seq_one_letter_code
_entity_poly.pdbx_strand_id
1 'polypeptide(L)'
;NISEINKEEDVTFEILMTGLDSELMMPFYHDGKTTSAAKSTQKSGISELFPGAKVDDYVFEPYGYSMNGLLGSGYFTIHVTPQENCSFASFETNIILKDYTALAAKVLDCFRPKRFILTLMGNRASMQNLQKAAKGDNAKPGLAVDSLCDRGFQAEDDILLKFEHYDLIFLQFRPKSTGKIKQPSSMEHDNAAAKGSPETSVR
;
A
#
# COMPACT_ATOMS: atom_id res chain seq x y z
N ASN A 1 6.00 30.04 -28.01
CA ASN A 1 6.44 28.68 -28.36
C ASN A 1 6.16 27.76 -27.20
N ILE A 2 4.94 27.20 -27.15
CA ILE A 2 4.47 26.26 -26.10
C ILE A 2 4.52 24.81 -26.67
N SER A 3 5.20 24.62 -27.79
CA SER A 3 5.25 23.37 -28.56
C SER A 3 6.41 22.45 -28.16
N GLU A 4 7.21 22.79 -27.15
CA GLU A 4 8.12 21.85 -26.51
C GLU A 4 7.38 21.13 -25.39
N ILE A 5 6.43 20.29 -25.78
CA ILE A 5 5.92 19.25 -24.90
C ILE A 5 7.14 18.41 -24.49
N ASN A 6 7.43 18.35 -23.18
CA ASN A 6 8.58 17.64 -22.60
C ASN A 6 8.82 16.30 -23.31
N LYS A 7 9.91 16.20 -24.07
CA LYS A 7 10.36 14.94 -24.68
C LYS A 7 10.93 13.98 -23.63
N GLU A 8 11.36 14.51 -22.49
CA GLU A 8 11.92 13.72 -21.39
C GLU A 8 10.80 13.07 -20.59
N GLU A 9 11.01 11.80 -20.21
CA GLU A 9 10.08 11.06 -19.36
C GLU A 9 10.09 11.65 -17.96
N ASP A 10 8.90 11.87 -17.42
CA ASP A 10 8.67 12.24 -16.04
C ASP A 10 7.51 11.42 -15.47
N VAL A 11 7.71 10.90 -14.27
CA VAL A 11 6.78 9.97 -13.62
C VAL A 11 6.94 10.09 -12.10
N THR A 12 5.83 9.93 -11.39
CA THR A 12 5.81 9.73 -9.96
C THR A 12 4.95 8.51 -9.67
N PHE A 13 5.53 7.56 -8.96
CA PHE A 13 4.87 6.33 -8.53
C PHE A 13 4.84 6.28 -7.01
N GLU A 14 3.65 6.15 -6.43
CA GLU A 14 3.48 6.09 -4.97
C GLU A 14 2.67 4.87 -4.55
N ILE A 15 2.96 4.38 -3.34
CA ILE A 15 2.15 3.39 -2.64
C ILE A 15 1.92 3.86 -1.21
N LEU A 16 0.67 4.04 -0.84
CA LEU A 16 0.25 4.43 0.51
C LEU A 16 -0.39 3.22 1.19
N MET A 17 0.16 2.79 2.31
CA MET A 17 -0.11 1.47 2.89
C MET A 17 -0.62 1.61 4.32
N THR A 18 -1.68 0.88 4.66
CA THR A 18 -2.29 0.89 6.00
C THR A 18 -2.54 -0.52 6.53
N GLY A 19 -2.52 -0.66 7.85
CA GLY A 19 -2.72 -1.96 8.51
C GLY A 19 -1.58 -2.91 8.18
N LEU A 20 -0.36 -2.50 8.51
CA LEU A 20 0.88 -3.20 8.21
C LEU A 20 1.03 -4.45 9.08
N ASP A 21 1.83 -5.40 8.62
CA ASP A 21 2.14 -6.62 9.36
C ASP A 21 3.05 -6.30 10.57
N SER A 22 2.57 -6.61 11.78
CA SER A 22 3.24 -6.22 13.03
C SER A 22 4.61 -6.87 13.20
N GLU A 23 4.82 -8.09 12.69
CA GLU A 23 6.13 -8.75 12.74
C GLU A 23 7.13 -8.05 11.83
N LEU A 24 6.69 -7.63 10.65
CA LEU A 24 7.52 -6.85 9.72
C LEU A 24 7.79 -5.42 10.18
N MET A 25 7.00 -4.89 11.12
CA MET A 25 7.22 -3.55 11.68
C MET A 25 8.27 -3.53 12.79
N MET A 26 8.61 -4.68 13.37
CA MET A 26 9.58 -4.78 14.47
C MET A 26 10.96 -4.14 14.20
N PRO A 27 11.53 -4.18 12.99
CA PRO A 27 12.80 -3.51 12.69
C PRO A 27 12.76 -1.99 12.88
N PHE A 28 11.58 -1.37 12.89
CA PHE A 28 11.38 0.08 13.03
C PHE A 28 11.07 0.52 14.45
N TYR A 29 11.13 -0.41 15.41
CA TYR A 29 11.10 -0.10 16.84
C TYR A 29 12.53 0.06 17.36
N HIS A 30 12.79 1.15 18.08
CA HIS A 30 14.07 1.40 18.71
C HIS A 30 14.17 0.58 20.00
N ASP A 31 15.09 -0.40 20.03
CA ASP A 31 15.29 -1.27 21.20
C ASP A 31 16.29 -0.68 22.23
N GLY A 32 16.82 0.52 21.95
CA GLY A 32 17.81 1.21 22.79
C GLY A 32 19.19 0.55 22.82
N LYS A 33 19.44 -0.47 21.99
CA LYS A 33 20.64 -1.33 22.10
C LYS A 33 21.25 -1.69 20.75
N THR A 34 20.45 -2.27 19.88
CA THR A 34 20.93 -2.91 18.64
C THR A 34 20.27 -2.35 17.38
N THR A 35 19.15 -1.65 17.50
CA THR A 35 18.50 -0.97 16.38
C THR A 35 19.42 0.11 15.80
N SER A 36 19.53 0.12 14.48
CA SER A 36 20.23 1.14 13.71
C SER A 36 19.54 1.25 12.36
N ALA A 37 19.49 2.44 11.77
CA ALA A 37 18.79 2.67 10.50
C ALA A 37 19.22 1.66 9.41
N ALA A 38 20.53 1.46 9.20
CA ALA A 38 21.05 0.46 8.26
C ALA A 38 20.54 -0.99 8.48
N LYS A 39 20.38 -1.42 9.75
CA LYS A 39 19.81 -2.73 10.06
C LYS A 39 18.31 -2.78 9.80
N SER A 40 17.58 -1.70 10.08
CA SER A 40 16.16 -1.58 9.76
C SER A 40 15.95 -1.67 8.25
N THR A 41 16.76 -0.97 7.46
CA THR A 41 16.77 -1.01 5.99
C THR A 41 17.05 -2.41 5.45
N GLN A 42 18.05 -3.10 5.99
CA GLN A 42 18.40 -4.45 5.57
C GLN A 42 17.32 -5.48 5.96
N LYS A 43 16.87 -5.47 7.21
CA LYS A 43 15.93 -6.47 7.74
C LYS A 43 14.52 -6.34 7.18
N SER A 44 14.11 -5.13 6.79
CA SER A 44 12.80 -4.87 6.17
C SER A 44 12.77 -5.22 4.68
N GLY A 45 13.93 -5.48 4.04
CA GLY A 45 14.03 -5.71 2.60
C GLY A 45 14.10 -4.44 1.75
N ILE A 46 14.08 -3.25 2.37
CA ILE A 46 14.17 -1.96 1.66
C ILE A 46 15.45 -1.85 0.84
N SER A 47 16.56 -2.45 1.29
CA SER A 47 17.84 -2.48 0.55
C SER A 47 17.73 -3.12 -0.84
N GLU A 48 16.74 -3.99 -1.07
CA GLU A 48 16.57 -4.77 -2.30
C GLU A 48 15.61 -4.12 -3.32
N LEU A 49 15.00 -2.98 -2.97
CA LEU A 49 14.10 -2.25 -3.85
C LEU A 49 14.85 -1.71 -5.06
N PHE A 50 15.97 -1.03 -4.81
CA PHE A 50 16.85 -0.46 -5.83
C PHE A 50 18.33 -0.75 -5.51
N PRO A 51 18.85 -1.92 -5.95
CA PRO A 51 20.25 -2.26 -5.75
C PRO A 51 21.19 -1.19 -6.34
N GLY A 52 22.15 -0.73 -5.53
CA GLY A 52 23.09 0.32 -5.92
C GLY A 52 22.62 1.76 -5.67
N ALA A 53 21.42 1.96 -5.13
CA ALA A 53 21.00 3.28 -4.67
C ALA A 53 21.82 3.74 -3.45
N LYS A 54 22.08 5.04 -3.38
CA LYS A 54 22.64 5.68 -2.19
C LYS A 54 21.52 5.97 -1.22
N VAL A 55 21.58 5.36 -0.04
CA VAL A 55 20.56 5.46 1.00
C VAL A 55 21.04 6.37 2.13
N ASP A 56 20.19 7.30 2.53
CA ASP A 56 20.27 8.08 3.76
C ASP A 56 19.04 7.72 4.60
N ASP A 57 19.24 6.99 5.70
CA ASP A 57 18.18 6.42 6.52
C ASP A 57 18.25 6.88 7.98
N TYR A 58 17.08 6.91 8.61
CA TYR A 58 16.94 7.31 10.00
C TYR A 58 15.87 6.47 10.70
N VAL A 59 16.16 6.02 11.91
CA VAL A 59 15.22 5.33 12.80
C VAL A 59 14.95 6.23 14.00
N PHE A 60 13.67 6.51 14.24
CA PHE A 60 13.23 7.41 15.31
C PHE A 60 13.07 6.66 16.63
N GLU A 61 13.16 7.39 17.74
CA GLU A 61 12.95 6.88 19.09
C GLU A 61 11.60 7.40 19.64
N PRO A 62 10.74 6.53 20.21
CA PRO A 62 10.93 5.09 20.45
C PRO A 62 10.68 4.18 19.24
N TYR A 63 10.13 4.71 18.16
CA TYR A 63 9.85 3.98 16.93
C TYR A 63 9.68 4.94 15.76
N GLY A 64 9.68 4.38 14.55
CA GLY A 64 9.48 5.11 13.30
C GLY A 64 10.72 5.03 12.42
N TYR A 65 10.53 5.20 11.12
CA TYR A 65 11.63 5.15 10.17
C TYR A 65 11.38 6.07 8.98
N SER A 66 12.44 6.68 8.47
CA SER A 66 12.41 7.45 7.23
C SER A 66 13.69 7.22 6.47
N MET A 67 13.62 7.20 5.14
CA MET A 67 14.81 7.17 4.31
C MET A 67 14.58 7.88 2.99
N ASN A 68 15.68 8.37 2.44
CA ASN A 68 15.78 8.84 1.07
C ASN A 68 16.82 8.00 0.34
N GLY A 69 16.50 7.62 -0.89
CA GLY A 69 17.37 6.87 -1.78
C GLY A 69 17.57 7.62 -3.09
N LEU A 70 18.80 7.64 -3.59
CA LEU A 70 19.15 8.22 -4.90
C LEU A 70 19.73 7.14 -5.82
N LEU A 71 19.22 7.04 -7.04
CA LEU A 71 19.73 6.17 -8.10
C LEU A 71 19.78 6.93 -9.43
N GLY A 72 21.00 7.26 -9.89
CA GLY A 72 21.17 8.11 -11.07
C GLY A 72 20.55 9.50 -10.85
N SER A 73 19.64 9.89 -11.72
CA SER A 73 18.85 11.13 -11.60
C SER A 73 17.52 10.95 -10.85
N GLY A 74 17.18 9.71 -10.48
CA GLY A 74 15.93 9.41 -9.78
C GLY A 74 16.12 9.26 -8.27
N TYR A 75 15.03 9.37 -7.54
CA TYR A 75 14.96 9.15 -6.11
C TYR A 75 13.86 8.15 -5.75
N PHE A 76 13.93 7.65 -4.52
CA PHE A 76 12.79 7.09 -3.82
C PHE A 76 12.83 7.49 -2.35
N THR A 77 11.69 7.52 -1.69
CA THR A 77 11.58 7.84 -0.27
C THR A 77 10.57 6.94 0.41
N ILE A 78 10.82 6.63 1.67
CA ILE A 78 9.94 5.77 2.49
C ILE A 78 9.80 6.40 3.87
N HIS A 79 8.57 6.44 4.36
CA HIS A 79 8.26 6.83 5.73
C HIS A 79 7.39 5.76 6.38
N VAL A 80 7.70 5.38 7.62
CA VAL A 80 7.03 4.29 8.34
C VAL A 80 6.62 4.74 9.74
N THR A 81 5.33 4.57 10.01
CA THR A 81 4.69 4.63 11.33
C THR A 81 4.33 3.18 11.72
N PRO A 82 5.15 2.50 12.53
CA PRO A 82 5.02 1.06 12.76
C PRO A 82 3.92 0.64 13.75
N GLN A 83 3.34 1.59 14.51
CA GLN A 83 2.40 1.27 15.59
C GLN A 83 1.14 0.57 15.08
N GLU A 84 0.82 -0.60 15.62
CA GLU A 84 -0.24 -1.49 15.11
C GLU A 84 -1.60 -0.80 14.93
N ASN A 85 -2.01 0.03 15.89
CA ASN A 85 -3.32 0.71 15.91
C ASN A 85 -3.46 1.83 14.86
N CYS A 86 -2.36 2.35 14.34
CA CYS A 86 -2.34 3.42 13.33
C CYS A 86 -1.26 3.19 12.27
N SER A 87 -0.96 1.92 11.99
CA SER A 87 0.20 1.55 11.17
C SER A 87 0.05 2.08 9.74
N PHE A 88 1.09 2.77 9.28
CA PHE A 88 1.13 3.45 8.00
C PHE A 88 2.54 3.41 7.41
N ALA A 89 2.64 3.19 6.11
CA ALA A 89 3.88 3.39 5.37
C ALA A 89 3.59 4.05 4.02
N SER A 90 4.44 4.98 3.62
CA SER A 90 4.46 5.52 2.26
C SER A 90 5.73 5.10 1.54
N PHE A 91 5.60 4.87 0.24
CA PHE A 91 6.70 4.73 -0.70
C PHE A 91 6.42 5.67 -1.87
N GLU A 92 7.43 6.38 -2.35
CA GLU A 92 7.36 7.26 -3.52
C GLU A 92 8.66 7.16 -4.32
N THR A 93 8.57 7.23 -5.65
CA THR A 93 9.73 7.28 -6.53
C THR A 93 9.43 7.99 -7.85
N ASN A 94 10.45 8.60 -8.45
CA ASN A 94 10.43 9.06 -9.84
C ASN A 94 11.39 8.27 -10.75
N ILE A 95 11.92 7.13 -10.28
CA ILE A 95 12.82 6.30 -11.07
C ILE A 95 12.03 5.67 -12.23
N ILE A 96 12.40 6.03 -13.46
CA ILE A 96 11.73 5.55 -14.67
C ILE A 96 11.90 4.03 -14.81
N LEU A 97 10.80 3.29 -14.77
CA LEU A 97 10.72 1.87 -15.06
C LEU A 97 9.82 1.60 -16.27
N LYS A 98 10.02 0.46 -16.93
CA LYS A 98 9.12 -0.01 -18.01
C LYS A 98 7.85 -0.66 -17.46
N ASP A 99 7.90 -1.13 -16.21
CA ASP A 99 6.83 -1.81 -15.50
C ASP A 99 7.05 -1.62 -14.00
N TYR A 100 6.05 -1.08 -13.30
CA TYR A 100 6.05 -0.84 -11.87
C TYR A 100 5.46 -2.01 -11.08
N THR A 101 4.88 -3.02 -11.73
CA THR A 101 4.25 -4.17 -11.08
C THR A 101 5.22 -4.91 -10.17
N ALA A 102 6.43 -5.20 -10.66
CA ALA A 102 7.45 -5.92 -9.88
C ALA A 102 7.96 -5.08 -8.71
N LEU A 103 8.11 -3.75 -8.89
CA LEU A 103 8.48 -2.85 -7.81
C LEU A 103 7.37 -2.80 -6.74
N ALA A 104 6.12 -2.63 -7.16
CA ALA A 104 4.97 -2.65 -6.26
C ALA A 104 4.91 -3.95 -5.46
N ALA A 105 5.19 -5.09 -6.10
CA ALA A 105 5.25 -6.38 -5.42
C ALA A 105 6.27 -6.38 -4.28
N LYS A 106 7.52 -5.97 -4.57
CA LYS A 106 8.60 -5.89 -3.59
C LYS A 106 8.30 -4.93 -2.44
N VAL A 107 7.77 -3.74 -2.73
CA VAL A 107 7.39 -2.76 -1.69
C VAL A 107 6.32 -3.37 -0.78
N LEU A 108 5.31 -4.00 -1.35
CA LEU A 108 4.26 -4.68 -0.57
C LEU A 108 4.80 -5.88 0.23
N ASP A 109 5.86 -6.57 -0.22
CA ASP A 109 6.50 -7.63 0.56
C ASP A 109 7.25 -7.09 1.79
N CYS A 110 7.75 -5.85 1.74
CA CYS A 110 8.43 -5.19 2.86
C CYS A 110 7.48 -4.86 4.01
N PHE A 111 6.19 -4.65 3.74
CA PHE A 111 5.23 -4.13 4.73
C PHE A 111 3.97 -4.99 4.94
N ARG A 112 3.63 -5.86 3.97
CA ARG A 112 2.42 -6.70 3.92
C ARG A 112 1.15 -5.97 4.43
N PRO A 113 0.73 -4.86 3.80
CA PRO A 113 -0.41 -4.10 4.27
C PRO A 113 -1.74 -4.82 4.04
N LYS A 114 -2.71 -4.54 4.91
CA LYS A 114 -4.11 -4.96 4.70
C LYS A 114 -4.76 -4.19 3.55
N ARG A 115 -4.48 -2.90 3.41
CA ARG A 115 -5.01 -2.04 2.33
C ARG A 115 -3.92 -1.13 1.82
N PHE A 116 -3.99 -0.80 0.54
CA PHE A 116 -3.09 0.19 -0.03
C PHE A 116 -3.74 0.95 -1.17
N ILE A 117 -3.24 2.15 -1.40
CA ILE A 117 -3.51 2.97 -2.57
C ILE A 117 -2.23 2.99 -3.40
N LEU A 118 -2.37 2.97 -4.72
CA LEU A 118 -1.28 3.10 -5.67
C LEU A 118 -1.61 4.24 -6.63
N THR A 119 -0.68 5.18 -6.79
CA THR A 119 -0.76 6.23 -7.79
C THR A 119 0.39 6.10 -8.77
N LEU A 120 0.09 6.33 -10.06
CA LEU A 120 1.10 6.46 -11.10
C LEU A 120 0.72 7.69 -11.92
N MET A 121 1.46 8.77 -11.69
CA MET A 121 1.33 10.01 -12.44
C MET A 121 2.47 10.08 -13.45
N GLY A 122 2.17 10.35 -14.72
CA GLY A 122 3.20 10.42 -15.75
C GLY A 122 2.85 11.42 -16.82
N ASN A 123 3.87 12.08 -17.37
CA ASN A 123 3.68 12.92 -18.54
C ASN A 123 3.32 12.07 -19.77
N ARG A 124 2.93 12.73 -20.86
CA ARG A 124 2.51 12.04 -22.10
C ARG A 124 3.57 11.07 -22.66
N ALA A 125 4.86 11.42 -22.58
CA ALA A 125 5.93 10.56 -23.07
C ALA A 125 6.05 9.28 -22.25
N SER A 126 6.09 9.41 -20.92
CA SER A 126 6.13 8.29 -19.97
C SER A 126 4.94 7.35 -20.17
N MET A 127 3.71 7.90 -20.20
CA MET A 127 2.49 7.09 -20.31
C MET A 127 2.43 6.31 -21.63
N GLN A 128 2.91 6.90 -22.72
CA GLN A 128 3.01 6.19 -24.01
C GLN A 128 4.03 5.06 -23.96
N ASN A 129 5.19 5.27 -23.34
CA ASN A 129 6.22 4.24 -23.24
C ASN A 129 5.79 3.09 -22.32
N LEU A 130 5.14 3.41 -21.20
CA LEU A 130 4.53 2.45 -20.29
C LEU A 130 3.42 1.64 -20.98
N GLN A 131 2.59 2.28 -21.82
CA GLN A 131 1.55 1.59 -22.59
C GLN A 131 2.14 0.64 -23.64
N LYS A 132 3.24 1.02 -24.31
CA LYS A 132 3.93 0.16 -25.29
C LYS A 132 4.58 -1.06 -24.63
N ALA A 133 5.04 -0.92 -23.40
CA ALA A 133 5.64 -2.01 -22.62
C ALA A 133 4.59 -2.95 -22.00
N ALA A 134 3.34 -2.48 -21.87
CA ALA A 134 2.25 -3.25 -21.30
C ALA A 134 1.92 -4.48 -22.15
N LYS A 135 1.62 -5.61 -21.49
CA LYS A 135 1.29 -6.88 -22.15
C LYS A 135 -0.18 -7.20 -21.96
N GLY A 136 -0.95 -7.25 -23.05
CA GLY A 136 -2.38 -7.60 -23.07
C GLY A 136 -3.30 -6.43 -23.42
N ASP A 137 -4.47 -6.73 -23.99
CA ASP A 137 -5.37 -5.74 -24.59
C ASP A 137 -6.03 -4.78 -23.58
N ASN A 138 -6.09 -5.16 -22.30
CA ASN A 138 -6.64 -4.35 -21.20
C ASN A 138 -5.58 -3.90 -20.18
N ALA A 139 -4.29 -4.01 -20.53
CA ALA A 139 -3.22 -3.71 -19.60
C ALA A 139 -3.09 -2.20 -19.37
N LYS A 140 -3.02 -1.80 -18.09
CA LYS A 140 -2.75 -0.40 -17.73
C LYS A 140 -1.30 -0.05 -18.06
N PRO A 141 -1.02 1.21 -18.45
CA PRO A 141 0.34 1.69 -18.59
C PRO A 141 1.19 1.34 -17.36
N GLY A 142 2.17 0.46 -17.54
CA GLY A 142 3.14 0.12 -16.50
C GLY A 142 2.64 -0.67 -15.29
N LEU A 143 1.40 -1.19 -15.31
CA LEU A 143 0.80 -1.88 -14.16
C LEU A 143 -0.08 -3.06 -14.58
N ALA A 144 0.24 -4.25 -14.06
CA ALA A 144 -0.58 -5.44 -14.17
C ALA A 144 -1.44 -5.61 -12.90
N VAL A 145 -2.65 -5.04 -12.93
CA VAL A 145 -3.60 -5.07 -11.80
C VAL A 145 -3.93 -6.51 -11.37
N ASP A 146 -4.09 -7.43 -12.32
CA ASP A 146 -4.37 -8.84 -12.03
C ASP A 146 -3.27 -9.48 -11.18
N SER A 147 -2.00 -9.15 -11.42
CA SER A 147 -0.87 -9.65 -10.63
C SER A 147 -0.94 -9.18 -9.18
N LEU A 148 -1.42 -7.96 -8.93
CA LEU A 148 -1.67 -7.46 -7.58
C LEU A 148 -2.88 -8.15 -6.95
N CYS A 149 -3.93 -8.41 -7.73
CA CYS A 149 -5.10 -9.16 -7.27
C CYS A 149 -4.77 -10.61 -6.90
N ASP A 150 -3.86 -11.26 -7.62
CA ASP A 150 -3.40 -12.63 -7.35
C ASP A 150 -2.68 -12.76 -5.99
N ARG A 151 -2.21 -11.64 -5.44
CA ARG A 151 -1.60 -11.55 -4.10
C ARG A 151 -2.63 -11.42 -2.97
N GLY A 152 -3.89 -11.78 -3.23
CA GLY A 152 -4.96 -11.77 -2.22
C GLY A 152 -5.68 -10.44 -2.07
N PHE A 153 -5.46 -9.49 -2.99
CA PHE A 153 -6.15 -8.21 -3.02
C PHE A 153 -7.27 -8.18 -4.05
N GLN A 154 -8.20 -7.26 -3.91
CA GLN A 154 -9.14 -6.87 -4.94
C GLN A 154 -9.07 -5.36 -5.11
N ALA A 155 -9.05 -4.90 -6.36
CA ALA A 155 -9.22 -3.49 -6.68
C ALA A 155 -10.64 -3.07 -6.29
N GLU A 156 -10.73 -2.05 -5.45
CA GLU A 156 -11.97 -1.40 -5.04
C GLU A 156 -12.26 -0.22 -5.96
N ASP A 157 -11.24 0.59 -6.23
CA ASP A 157 -11.28 1.69 -7.19
C ASP A 157 -10.19 1.52 -8.24
N ASP A 158 -10.55 1.87 -9.48
CA ASP A 158 -9.68 1.88 -10.64
C ASP A 158 -10.03 3.07 -11.52
N ILE A 159 -9.22 4.13 -11.42
CA ILE A 159 -9.52 5.43 -12.00
C ILE A 159 -8.33 5.87 -12.87
N LEU A 160 -8.62 6.25 -14.11
CA LEU A 160 -7.69 6.94 -15.00
C LEU A 160 -8.18 8.38 -15.23
N LEU A 161 -7.39 9.35 -14.80
CA LEU A 161 -7.62 10.76 -15.05
C LEU A 161 -6.61 11.27 -16.08
N LYS A 162 -7.10 12.00 -17.08
CA LYS A 162 -6.25 12.64 -18.10
C LYS A 162 -6.27 14.14 -17.89
N PHE A 163 -5.12 14.73 -17.60
CA PHE A 163 -4.94 16.17 -17.52
C PHE A 163 -4.24 16.69 -18.77
N GLU A 164 -4.01 18.00 -18.85
CA GLU A 164 -3.40 18.63 -20.02
C GLU A 164 -1.98 18.12 -20.30
N HIS A 165 -1.20 17.87 -19.23
CA HIS A 165 0.23 17.52 -19.34
C HIS A 165 0.59 16.18 -18.70
N TYR A 166 -0.25 15.67 -17.80
CA TYR A 166 -0.03 14.43 -17.06
C TYR A 166 -1.30 13.58 -17.06
N ASP A 167 -1.13 12.28 -17.03
CA ASP A 167 -2.22 11.35 -16.69
C ASP A 167 -1.94 10.77 -15.29
N LEU A 168 -3.01 10.49 -14.56
CA LEU A 168 -2.97 9.84 -13.24
C LEU A 168 -3.75 8.53 -13.30
N ILE A 169 -3.08 7.44 -12.94
CA ILE A 169 -3.73 6.19 -12.56
C ILE A 169 -3.84 6.17 -11.05
N PHE A 170 -5.04 5.99 -10.54
CA PHE A 170 -5.34 5.80 -9.12
C PHE A 170 -5.99 4.43 -8.93
N LEU A 171 -5.40 3.62 -8.07
CA LEU A 171 -5.91 2.30 -7.70
C LEU A 171 -6.03 2.19 -6.18
N GLN A 172 -7.16 1.69 -5.70
CA GLN A 172 -7.34 1.36 -4.28
C GLN A 172 -7.55 -0.14 -4.14
N PHE A 173 -6.83 -0.76 -3.21
CA PHE A 173 -6.88 -2.20 -2.97
C PHE A 173 -7.30 -2.52 -1.54
N ARG A 174 -8.14 -3.55 -1.42
CA ARG A 174 -8.54 -4.18 -0.15
C ARG A 174 -8.30 -5.68 -0.18
N PRO A 175 -8.30 -6.39 0.96
CA PRO A 175 -8.18 -7.84 0.97
C PRO A 175 -9.35 -8.48 0.23
N LYS A 176 -9.11 -9.56 -0.52
CA LYS A 176 -10.18 -10.42 -1.04
C LYS A 176 -10.96 -10.98 0.16
N SER A 177 -12.29 -10.93 0.05
CA SER A 177 -13.17 -11.61 1.00
C SER A 177 -12.85 -13.10 0.99
N THR A 178 -12.32 -13.62 2.08
CA THR A 178 -12.31 -15.08 2.30
C THR A 178 -13.74 -15.44 2.68
N GLY A 179 -14.43 -16.20 1.83
CA GLY A 179 -15.83 -16.56 2.03
C GLY A 179 -16.06 -17.33 3.33
N LYS A 180 -16.28 -16.63 4.44
CA LYS A 180 -16.98 -17.11 5.64
C LYS A 180 -17.79 -15.96 6.22
N ILE A 181 -18.94 -15.69 5.61
CA ILE A 181 -20.03 -15.00 6.30
C ILE A 181 -20.61 -16.03 7.28
N LYS A 182 -20.18 -16.05 8.54
CA LYS A 182 -21.06 -16.56 9.60
C LYS A 182 -22.11 -15.48 9.80
N GLN A 183 -23.33 -15.74 9.35
CA GLN A 183 -24.48 -14.97 9.79
C GLN A 183 -24.52 -15.01 11.33
N PRO A 184 -24.79 -13.89 12.03
CA PRO A 184 -25.14 -13.95 13.42
C PRO A 184 -26.45 -14.73 13.54
N SER A 185 -26.47 -15.81 14.32
CA SER A 185 -27.72 -16.47 14.68
C SER A 185 -28.58 -15.47 15.43
N SER A 186 -29.73 -15.12 14.86
CA SER A 186 -30.78 -14.37 15.56
C SER A 186 -31.15 -15.15 16.83
N MET A 187 -30.93 -14.55 18.00
CA MET A 187 -31.57 -15.02 19.23
C MET A 187 -33.07 -14.77 19.07
N GLU A 188 -33.83 -15.85 18.94
CA GLU A 188 -35.27 -15.86 19.16
C GLU A 188 -35.52 -15.45 20.62
N HIS A 189 -36.16 -14.30 20.82
CA HIS A 189 -36.80 -13.99 22.11
C HIS A 189 -38.13 -14.75 22.15
N ASP A 190 -38.08 -15.96 22.72
CA ASP A 190 -39.28 -16.70 23.08
C ASP A 190 -40.02 -15.97 24.21
N ASN A 191 -41.27 -15.61 23.89
CA ASN A 191 -42.19 -14.87 24.70
C ASN A 191 -43.13 -15.89 25.37
N ALA A 192 -42.86 -16.27 26.63
CA ALA A 192 -43.75 -17.14 27.40
C ALA A 192 -44.48 -16.34 28.48
N ALA A 193 -45.75 -16.07 28.19
CA ALA A 193 -46.73 -15.50 29.10
C ALA A 193 -47.01 -16.44 30.28
N ALA A 194 -46.98 -15.91 31.51
CA ALA A 194 -47.54 -16.56 32.69
C ALA A 194 -48.77 -15.76 33.17
N LYS A 195 -49.96 -16.31 32.90
CA LYS A 195 -51.21 -15.97 33.59
C LYS A 195 -51.53 -17.12 34.56
N GLY A 196 -51.86 -16.79 35.81
CA GLY A 196 -52.57 -17.70 36.71
C GLY A 196 -52.22 -17.56 38.18
N SER A 197 -52.99 -16.75 38.90
CA SER A 197 -53.11 -16.74 40.38
C SER A 197 -53.65 -18.09 40.91
N PRO A 198 -53.57 -18.36 42.24
CA PRO A 198 -54.66 -17.92 43.12
C PRO A 198 -54.27 -17.52 44.57
N GLU A 199 -55.10 -16.63 45.12
CA GLU A 199 -55.65 -16.56 46.50
C GLU A 199 -54.79 -16.55 47.79
N THR A 200 -54.88 -15.40 48.47
CA THR A 200 -55.22 -15.11 49.89
C THR A 200 -54.59 -15.88 51.08
N SER A 201 -53.98 -15.13 52.01
CA SER A 201 -54.38 -15.08 53.45
C SER A 201 -53.54 -14.07 54.28
N VAL A 202 -54.23 -13.05 54.78
CA VAL A 202 -54.18 -12.37 56.10
C VAL A 202 -52.96 -12.60 57.03
N ARG A 203 -52.25 -11.49 57.34
CA ARG A 203 -52.16 -10.88 58.69
C ARG A 203 -51.61 -9.46 58.63
#